data_AF-A0A7R7E810-F1
#
_entry.id   AF-A0A7R7E810-F1
#
_cell.length_a   1.000
_cell.length_b   1.000
_cell.length_c   1.000
_cell.angle_alpha   90.00
_cell.angle_beta   90.00
_cell.angle_gamma   90.00
#
_symmetry.space_group_name_H-M   'P 1'
#
loop_
_entity.id
_entity.type
_entity.pdbx_description
1 polymer ?
#
loop_
_entity_poly.entity_id
_entity_poly.type
_entity_poly.pdbx_seq_one_letter_code
_entity_poly.pdbx_strand_id
1 'polypeptide(L)'
;MPNREAKDAEEAKALADIEEYGCHILYVLEADEHPPFAYSVGIEHNFGIPELVVIGLKPELSMTIINEYCRRVRGGERFGVGERASGFLGGGFDIQFGAVHPDHYPEHFGWDI
;
A
#
# COMPACT_ATOMS: atom_id res chain seq x y z
N MET A 1 0.79 -13.58 -6.64
CA MET A 1 1.03 -13.40 -8.08
C MET A 1 2.07 -14.42 -8.55
N PRO A 2 1.72 -15.71 -8.72
CA PRO A 2 2.71 -16.68 -9.15
C PRO A 2 2.94 -16.55 -10.67
N ASN A 3 4.20 -16.34 -11.05
CA ASN A 3 4.72 -16.56 -12.41
C ASN A 3 4.26 -15.56 -13.50
N ARG A 4 4.04 -14.28 -13.16
CA ARG A 4 3.91 -13.23 -14.18
C ARG A 4 5.29 -12.86 -14.70
N GLU A 5 5.57 -13.18 -15.97
CA GLU A 5 6.67 -12.54 -16.70
C GLU A 5 6.30 -11.07 -16.94
N ALA A 6 7.25 -10.17 -16.69
CA ALA A 6 7.05 -8.75 -16.94
C ALA A 6 6.78 -8.51 -18.43
N LYS A 7 5.67 -7.83 -18.74
CA LYS A 7 5.30 -7.48 -20.11
C LYS A 7 5.96 -6.19 -20.59
N ASP A 8 6.37 -5.34 -19.65
CA ASP A 8 7.07 -4.08 -19.90
C ASP A 8 8.01 -3.71 -18.74
N ALA A 9 8.70 -2.57 -18.86
CA ALA A 9 9.67 -2.10 -17.89
C ALA A 9 9.03 -1.64 -16.57
N GLU A 10 7.79 -1.16 -16.59
CA GLU A 10 7.07 -0.76 -15.38
C GLU A 10 6.70 -2.01 -14.58
N GLU A 11 6.25 -3.08 -15.24
CA GLU A 11 5.98 -4.36 -14.59
C GLU A 11 7.24 -5.04 -14.08
N ALA A 12 8.35 -4.95 -14.82
CA ALA A 12 9.64 -5.44 -14.34
C ALA A 12 10.09 -4.73 -13.06
N LYS A 13 9.90 -3.40 -12.99
CA LYS A 13 10.22 -2.61 -11.81
C LYS A 13 9.31 -2.98 -10.63
N ALA A 14 8.01 -3.10 -10.85
CA ALA A 14 7.08 -3.46 -9.79
C ALA A 14 7.42 -4.82 -9.18
N LEU A 15 7.71 -5.83 -10.01
CA LEU A 15 8.13 -7.15 -9.55
C LEU A 15 9.46 -7.09 -8.77
N ALA A 16 10.44 -6.31 -9.24
CA ALA A 16 11.71 -6.12 -8.54
C ALA A 16 11.52 -5.45 -7.17
N ASP A 17 10.70 -4.41 -7.09
CA ASP A 17 10.40 -3.71 -5.84
C ASP A 17 9.68 -4.64 -4.84
N ILE A 18 8.75 -5.48 -5.32
CA ILE A 18 8.06 -6.49 -4.50
C ILE A 18 9.04 -7.51 -3.93
N GLU A 19 9.95 -8.04 -4.76
CA GLU A 19 10.96 -9.01 -4.35
C GLU A 19 11.93 -8.40 -3.31
N GLU A 20 12.44 -7.20 -3.57
CA GLU A 20 13.47 -6.56 -2.74
C GLU A 20 12.87 -5.96 -1.46
N TYR A 21 11.86 -5.10 -1.60
CA TYR A 21 11.33 -4.28 -0.50
C TYR A 21 10.09 -4.87 0.15
N GLY A 22 9.47 -5.86 -0.48
CA GLY A 22 8.27 -6.54 0.02
C GLY A 22 6.98 -6.00 -0.59
N CYS A 23 7.02 -4.82 -1.21
CA CYS A 23 5.91 -4.25 -1.96
C CYS A 23 6.40 -3.20 -2.97
N HIS A 24 5.63 -2.99 -4.02
CA HIS A 24 5.70 -1.81 -4.87
C HIS A 24 4.64 -0.79 -4.42
N ILE A 25 4.92 0.51 -4.55
CA ILE A 25 3.98 1.57 -4.14
C ILE A 25 3.63 2.40 -5.37
N LEU A 26 2.34 2.48 -5.66
CA LEU A 26 1.80 3.37 -6.68
C LEU A 26 1.21 4.61 -6.00
N TYR A 27 1.50 5.79 -6.58
CA TYR A 27 0.89 7.05 -6.17
C TYR A 27 0.10 7.61 -7.35
N VAL A 28 -1.21 7.72 -7.17
CA VAL A 28 -2.14 8.25 -8.15
C VAL A 28 -2.37 9.73 -7.82
N LEU A 29 -2.07 10.58 -8.81
CA LEU A 29 -2.29 12.02 -8.70
C LEU A 29 -3.79 12.31 -8.58
N GLU A 30 -4.11 13.52 -8.09
CA GLU A 30 -5.49 14.00 -8.07
C GLU A 30 -6.09 13.97 -9.49
N ALA A 31 -7.36 13.57 -9.56
CA ALA A 31 -8.14 13.55 -10.80
C ALA A 31 -9.56 14.02 -10.50
N ASP A 32 -10.00 15.06 -11.20
CA ASP A 32 -11.31 15.69 -11.03
C ASP A 32 -11.61 16.04 -9.55
N GLU A 33 -12.65 15.42 -8.97
CA GLU A 33 -13.09 15.63 -7.58
C GLU A 33 -12.47 14.63 -6.59
N HIS A 34 -11.55 13.76 -7.06
CA HIS A 34 -10.93 12.72 -6.23
C HIS A 34 -9.58 13.16 -5.65
N PRO A 35 -9.37 13.02 -4.34
CA PRO A 35 -8.07 13.30 -3.73
C PRO A 35 -7.01 12.33 -4.26
N PRO A 36 -5.72 12.72 -4.24
CA PRO A 36 -4.66 11.80 -4.59
C PRO A 36 -4.61 10.65 -3.58
N PHE A 37 -4.12 9.49 -4.00
CA PHE A 37 -3.98 8.35 -3.12
C PHE A 37 -2.75 7.51 -3.48
N ALA A 38 -2.28 6.73 -2.52
CA ALA A 38 -1.24 5.74 -2.72
C ALA A 38 -1.70 4.39 -2.25
N TYR A 39 -1.26 3.32 -2.91
CA TYR A 39 -1.52 1.96 -2.45
C TYR A 39 -0.31 1.06 -2.68
N SER A 40 -0.19 0.04 -1.83
CA SER A 40 0.80 -1.02 -1.99
C SER A 40 0.31 -2.10 -2.96
N VAL A 41 1.27 -2.76 -3.59
CA VAL A 41 1.08 -3.99 -4.36
C VAL A 41 2.12 -5.00 -3.88
N GLY A 42 1.68 -6.21 -3.52
CA GLY A 42 2.56 -7.34 -3.19
C GLY A 42 2.70 -7.66 -1.70
N ILE A 43 2.15 -6.86 -0.78
CA ILE A 43 2.11 -7.19 0.65
C ILE A 43 1.26 -8.45 0.89
N GLU A 44 0.08 -8.53 0.26
CA GLU A 44 -0.79 -9.69 0.38
C GLU A 44 -0.11 -10.93 -0.17
N HIS A 45 0.53 -10.77 -1.32
CA HIS A 45 1.29 -11.85 -1.94
C HIS A 45 2.43 -12.37 -1.04
N ASN A 46 3.26 -11.48 -0.51
CA ASN A 46 4.48 -11.86 0.19
C ASN A 46 4.20 -12.32 1.62
N PHE A 47 3.18 -11.76 2.28
CA PHE A 47 2.97 -11.93 3.72
C PHE A 47 1.58 -12.46 4.10
N GLY A 48 0.64 -12.57 3.15
CA GLY A 48 -0.74 -12.97 3.41
C GLY A 48 -1.53 -11.93 4.19
N ILE A 49 -1.16 -10.66 4.08
CA ILE A 49 -1.71 -9.52 4.82
C ILE A 49 -2.29 -8.51 3.85
N PRO A 50 -3.46 -7.89 4.13
CA PRO A 50 -4.08 -6.96 3.19
C PRO A 50 -3.13 -5.84 2.73
N GLU A 51 -3.30 -5.42 1.47
CA GLU A 51 -2.68 -4.19 0.99
C GLU A 51 -3.17 -2.97 1.77
N LEU A 52 -2.37 -1.90 1.76
CA LEU A 52 -2.70 -0.64 2.40
C LEU A 52 -2.91 0.45 1.34
N VAL A 53 -3.98 1.23 1.52
CA VAL A 53 -4.23 2.47 0.77
C VAL A 53 -4.21 3.67 1.71
N VAL A 54 -3.64 4.78 1.24
CA VAL A 54 -3.57 6.07 1.93
C VAL A 54 -4.14 7.14 1.02
N ILE A 55 -5.19 7.83 1.47
CA ILE A 55 -5.95 8.80 0.66
C ILE A 55 -5.73 10.21 1.19
N GLY A 56 -5.54 11.18 0.28
CA GLY A 56 -5.51 12.61 0.57
C GLY A 56 -4.20 13.13 1.16
N LEU A 57 -3.16 12.29 1.25
CA LEU A 57 -1.84 12.70 1.74
C LEU A 57 -0.84 12.85 0.60
N LYS A 58 0.14 13.73 0.80
CA LYS A 58 1.25 13.97 -0.14
C LYS A 58 2.08 12.70 -0.36
N PRO A 59 2.75 12.56 -1.52
CA PRO A 59 3.48 11.34 -1.89
C PRO A 59 4.46 10.87 -0.82
N GLU A 60 5.25 11.77 -0.27
CA GLU A 60 6.31 11.44 0.68
C GLU A 60 5.73 10.84 1.97
N LEU A 61 4.58 11.36 2.41
CA LEU A 61 3.92 10.90 3.62
C LEU A 61 3.21 9.56 3.40
N SER A 62 2.49 9.42 2.29
CA SER A 62 1.81 8.18 1.92
C SER A 62 2.82 7.03 1.76
N MET A 63 3.92 7.27 1.06
CA MET A 63 5.00 6.29 0.91
C MET A 63 5.66 5.94 2.25
N THR A 64 5.85 6.92 3.14
CA THR A 64 6.40 6.66 4.48
C THR A 64 5.49 5.71 5.28
N ILE A 65 4.19 5.98 5.29
CA ILE A 65 3.20 5.15 6.00
C ILE A 65 3.17 3.73 5.44
N ILE A 66 3.12 3.57 4.11
CA ILE A 66 3.05 2.26 3.45
C ILE A 66 4.34 1.46 3.65
N ASN A 67 5.52 2.09 3.53
CA ASN A 67 6.79 1.42 3.80
C ASN A 67 6.88 0.94 5.26
N GLU A 68 6.44 1.76 6.21
CA GLU A 68 6.44 1.39 7.63
C GLU A 68 5.45 0.25 7.90
N TYR A 69 4.29 0.26 7.25
CA TYR A 69 3.35 -0.85 7.28
C TYR A 69 3.98 -2.15 6.77
N CYS A 70 4.55 -2.12 5.56
CA CYS A 70 5.25 -3.25 4.94
C CYS A 70 6.34 -3.80 5.86
N ARG A 71 7.19 -2.93 6.42
CA ARG A 71 8.27 -3.30 7.36
C ARG A 71 7.74 -4.04 8.58
N ARG A 72 6.65 -3.56 9.18
CA ARG A 72 6.06 -4.14 10.39
C ARG A 72 5.37 -5.47 10.13
N VAL A 73 4.60 -5.59 9.05
CA VAL A 73 3.91 -6.84 8.70
C VAL A 73 4.89 -7.93 8.25
N ARG A 74 5.99 -7.55 7.57
CA ARG A 74 7.14 -8.41 7.30
C ARG A 74 7.82 -8.90 8.59
N GLY A 75 7.83 -8.06 9.63
CA GLY A 75 8.29 -8.41 10.98
C GLY A 75 7.32 -9.28 11.80
N GLY A 76 6.14 -9.61 11.26
CA GLY A 76 5.14 -10.45 11.90
C GLY A 76 4.02 -9.69 12.63
N GLU A 77 4.03 -8.36 12.62
CA GLU A 77 2.95 -7.56 13.19
C GLU A 77 1.67 -7.69 12.35
N ARG A 78 0.51 -7.51 12.98
CA ARG A 78 -0.82 -7.66 12.36
C ARG A 78 -1.68 -6.50 12.82
N PHE A 79 -2.42 -5.90 11.91
CA PHE A 79 -3.27 -4.76 12.18
C PHE A 79 -4.71 -5.07 11.81
N GLY A 80 -5.64 -4.82 12.72
CA GLY A 80 -7.08 -5.00 12.51
C GLY A 80 -7.81 -3.70 12.21
N VAL A 81 -8.99 -3.82 11.59
CA VAL A 81 -9.89 -2.68 11.39
C VAL A 81 -10.30 -2.09 12.75
N GLY A 82 -10.23 -0.77 12.87
CA GLY A 82 -10.51 -0.02 14.09
C GLY A 82 -9.31 0.07 15.04
N GLU A 83 -8.23 -0.68 14.80
CA GLU A 83 -7.02 -0.63 15.60
C GLU A 83 -6.26 0.68 15.38
N ARG A 84 -5.69 1.20 16.47
CA ARG A 84 -4.78 2.35 16.43
C ARG A 84 -3.35 1.89 16.59
N ALA A 85 -2.45 2.43 15.78
CA ALA A 85 -1.03 2.15 15.86
C ALA A 85 -0.22 3.44 15.90
N SER A 86 0.82 3.43 16.74
CA SER A 86 1.75 4.54 16.90
C SER A 86 3.06 4.29 16.16
N GLY A 87 3.84 5.35 15.96
CA GLY A 87 5.17 5.28 15.35
C GLY A 87 5.17 5.09 13.84
N PHE A 88 4.02 5.23 13.18
CA PHE A 88 3.95 5.37 11.72
C PHE A 88 4.37 6.77 11.26
N LEU A 89 4.10 7.77 12.11
CA LEU A 89 4.38 9.17 11.86
C LEU A 89 5.22 9.75 13.00
N GLY A 90 6.14 10.65 12.66
CA GLY A 90 6.85 11.44 13.66
C GLY A 90 5.90 12.40 14.39
N GLY A 91 6.31 12.90 15.56
CA GLY A 91 5.54 13.92 16.30
C GLY A 91 4.44 13.36 17.21
N GLY A 92 4.38 12.05 17.42
CA GLY A 92 3.43 11.42 18.34
C GLY A 92 2.01 11.27 17.79
N PHE A 93 1.86 11.30 16.45
CA PHE A 93 0.58 11.01 15.81
C PHE A 93 0.37 9.50 15.69
N ASP A 94 -0.82 9.08 16.11
CA ASP A 94 -1.33 7.73 15.86
C ASP A 94 -2.09 7.68 14.54
N ILE A 95 -2.10 6.51 13.91
CA ILE A 95 -2.99 6.20 12.79
C ILE A 95 -4.06 5.22 13.25
N GLN A 96 -5.16 5.14 12.49
CA GLN A 96 -6.19 4.13 12.67
C GLN A 96 -6.44 3.41 11.34
N PHE A 97 -6.55 2.09 11.39
CA PHE A 97 -6.85 1.28 10.22
C PHE A 97 -8.36 1.20 9.99
N GLY A 98 -8.77 1.47 8.75
CA GLY A 98 -10.16 1.32 8.28
C GLY A 98 -10.26 0.22 7.22
N ALA A 99 -11.48 -0.27 6.99
CA ALA A 99 -11.77 -1.11 5.84
C ALA A 99 -12.14 -0.25 4.63
N VAL A 100 -11.66 -0.64 3.45
CA VAL A 100 -12.13 -0.07 2.18
C VAL A 100 -13.38 -0.85 1.74
N HIS A 101 -14.43 -0.15 1.32
CA HIS A 101 -15.62 -0.81 0.80
C HIS A 101 -15.29 -1.50 -0.54
N PRO A 102 -15.71 -2.77 -0.78
CA PRO A 102 -15.35 -3.54 -1.98
C PRO A 102 -15.71 -2.84 -3.30
N ASP A 103 -16.77 -2.04 -3.32
CA ASP A 103 -17.20 -1.29 -4.51
C ASP A 103 -16.12 -0.32 -5.04
N HIS A 104 -15.15 0.08 -4.20
CA HIS A 104 -14.06 0.97 -4.59
C HIS A 104 -12.85 0.23 -5.17
N TYR A 105 -12.83 -1.11 -5.13
CA TYR A 105 -11.67 -1.89 -5.56
C TYR A 105 -11.31 -1.67 -7.03
N PRO A 106 -12.27 -1.69 -7.98
CA PRO A 106 -11.97 -1.50 -9.41
C PRO A 106 -11.34 -0.14 -9.73
N GLU A 107 -11.70 0.89 -8.99
CA GLU A 107 -11.26 2.27 -9.24
C GLU A 107 -9.89 2.58 -8.62
N HIS A 108 -9.52 1.91 -7.52
CA HIS A 108 -8.34 2.27 -6.73
C HIS A 108 -7.21 1.25 -6.80
N PHE A 109 -7.46 0.00 -7.22
CA PHE A 109 -6.49 -1.09 -7.12
C PHE A 109 -6.20 -1.75 -8.46
N GLY A 110 -6.27 -1.03 -9.58
CA GLY A 110 -6.19 -1.60 -10.94
C GLY A 110 -4.94 -2.45 -11.28
N TRP A 111 -3.94 -2.48 -10.40
CA TRP A 111 -2.73 -3.30 -10.53
C TRP A 111 -2.70 -4.54 -9.60
N ASP A 112 -3.54 -4.55 -8.57
CA ASP A 112 -3.59 -5.57 -7.51
C ASP A 112 -4.74 -6.59 -7.72
N ILE A 113 -5.64 -6.31 -8.67
CA ILE A 113 -6.71 -7.21 -9.13
C ILE A 113 -6.37 -7.96 -10.43
#